data_AF-A0A660NSM5-F1
#
_entry.id   AF-A0A660NSM5-F1
#
_cell.length_a   1.000
_cell.length_b   1.000
_cell.length_c   1.000
_cell.angle_alpha   90.00
_cell.angle_beta   90.00
_cell.angle_gamma   90.00
#
_symmetry.space_group_name_H-M   'P 1'
#
loop_
_entity.id
_entity.type
_entity.pdbx_description
1 polymer ?
#
loop_
_entity_poly.entity_id
_entity_poly.type
_entity_poly.pdbx_seq_one_letter_code
_entity_poly.pdbx_strand_id
1 'polypeptide(L)'
;MKHIQQNDAGQRVGGRPVVRRVARAVQVALALMSCAAAPAVLAQAASGGAASGSKLAQESLIIKQLPVVEPNLMFTLDDSGSMAFNYLPDTDLESIIFGFHPGEPSFFPDRELTDDDYNNKYVRVYSVYYAQGLLATNDNNVLAARRRSPQVNTLYYNPDVQYKPWVNKDGTSMENANPKAVIYHIGHPHKSIRDWHTLDITGTHSTIGQVDGGKGVLKNMKIPVCVEPTLGTNSKGRYWSITSNWYAQGWCKRDDSITEIAPATYYLKKDPAFQPPADWKQDSASNYQRVSIKDHQSFDRALAREDCALNAAKTGRVCTQAQEYQNFANWFQYHRTRMHVAIAAVGNAFVKALGGDVRVGYGAINNSEGNEFSGLVGKDIDGKNMPIIERGVRRFEGKDREDFLAWLLSREGKGPTPLMRAMSTVNKYFERDDNNGPWGNNPGHAQRGESKSAHLACRRSYHILMTDGQYTFWYPGVTDDEKNRLQTEKYTLESDNVAGEV
;
A
#
# COMPACT_ATOMS: atom_id res chain seq x y z
N MET A 1 -2.54 42.43 -29.23
CA MET A 1 -1.52 43.46 -29.53
C MET A 1 -0.41 43.36 -28.50
N LYS A 2 0.86 43.43 -28.96
CA LYS A 2 2.15 43.25 -28.25
C LYS A 2 2.48 41.78 -27.89
N HIS A 3 3.04 40.97 -28.79
CA HIS A 3 4.45 40.84 -29.26
C HIS A 3 5.50 40.66 -28.15
N ILE A 4 6.22 39.52 -28.20
CA ILE A 4 7.69 39.35 -28.39
C ILE A 4 7.97 37.81 -28.38
N GLN A 5 8.08 37.20 -29.57
CA GLN A 5 9.29 36.68 -30.24
C GLN A 5 9.66 35.21 -29.91
N GLN A 6 9.44 34.36 -30.92
CA GLN A 6 10.17 33.12 -31.17
C GLN A 6 11.63 33.44 -31.54
N ASN A 7 12.54 32.54 -31.20
CA ASN A 7 13.77 32.32 -31.95
C ASN A 7 14.00 30.81 -32.08
N ASP A 8 13.90 30.33 -33.32
CA ASP A 8 14.42 29.05 -33.79
C ASP A 8 15.94 29.18 -34.01
N ALA A 9 16.71 28.22 -33.49
CA ALA A 9 18.02 27.88 -34.01
C ALA A 9 18.33 26.41 -33.68
N GLY A 10 18.26 25.56 -34.70
CA GLY A 10 18.63 24.15 -34.60
C GLY A 10 20.15 23.96 -34.46
N GLN A 11 20.54 23.08 -33.54
CA GLN A 11 21.78 22.32 -33.63
C GLN A 11 21.53 20.88 -33.15
N ARG A 12 21.75 19.92 -34.05
CA ARG A 12 21.90 18.50 -33.73
C ARG A 12 23.21 18.30 -32.98
N VAL A 13 23.17 17.70 -31.79
CA VAL A 13 24.35 17.12 -31.14
C VAL A 13 23.98 15.73 -30.63
N GLY A 14 24.83 14.75 -30.95
CA GLY A 14 24.62 13.32 -30.82
C GLY A 14 24.43 12.81 -29.39
N GLY A 15 23.78 11.64 -29.31
CA GLY A 15 23.37 10.98 -28.09
C GLY A 15 24.50 10.45 -27.22
N ARG A 16 24.28 10.52 -25.90
CA ARG A 16 24.83 9.65 -24.86
C ARG A 16 23.70 9.33 -23.87
N PRO A 17 23.68 8.12 -23.28
CA PRO A 17 22.57 7.66 -22.45
C PRO A 17 22.51 8.42 -21.12
N VAL A 18 21.32 8.86 -20.75
CA VAL A 18 21.02 9.48 -19.46
C VAL A 18 20.95 8.37 -18.39
N VAL A 19 22.06 8.15 -17.70
CA VAL A 19 22.07 7.39 -16.44
C VAL A 19 21.45 8.28 -15.37
N ARG A 20 20.23 7.94 -14.90
CA ARG A 20 19.60 8.57 -13.74
C ARG A 20 20.48 8.34 -12.51
N ARG A 21 21.29 9.34 -12.15
CA ARG A 21 22.04 9.36 -10.90
C ARG A 21 21.06 9.56 -9.76
N VAL A 22 20.97 8.57 -8.88
CA VAL A 22 20.36 8.71 -7.55
C VAL A 22 21.05 9.89 -6.85
N ALA A 23 20.26 10.82 -6.32
CA ALA A 23 20.78 12.00 -5.66
C ALA A 23 21.74 11.61 -4.53
N ARG A 24 22.96 12.16 -4.56
CA ARG A 24 24.05 11.93 -3.58
C ARG A 24 23.62 12.13 -2.12
N ALA A 25 22.50 12.82 -1.85
CA ALA A 25 21.92 12.99 -0.52
C ALA A 25 21.39 11.68 0.10
N VAL A 26 20.90 10.73 -0.71
CA VAL A 26 20.32 9.46 -0.21
C VAL A 26 21.42 8.45 0.16
N GLN A 27 22.58 8.50 -0.51
CA GLN A 27 23.71 7.61 -0.18
C GLN A 27 24.45 8.02 1.10
N VAL A 28 24.47 9.31 1.45
CA VAL A 28 25.11 9.78 2.68
C VAL A 28 24.28 9.42 3.93
N ALA A 29 22.95 9.37 3.81
CA ALA A 29 22.07 8.97 4.90
C ALA A 29 22.21 7.48 5.27
N LEU A 30 22.49 6.59 4.29
CA LEU A 30 22.69 5.16 4.56
C LEU A 30 24.12 4.80 5.00
N ALA A 31 25.14 5.57 4.62
CA ALA A 31 26.54 5.24 4.94
C ALA A 31 26.96 5.62 6.38
N LEU A 32 26.18 6.46 7.07
CA LEU A 32 26.49 6.87 8.46
C LEU A 32 25.96 5.89 9.52
N MET A 33 25.16 4.89 9.14
CA MET A 33 24.62 3.89 10.08
C MET A 33 25.45 2.59 10.19
N SER A 34 26.57 2.46 9.45
CA SER A 34 27.33 1.20 9.36
C SER A 34 28.73 1.23 10.00
N CYS A 35 29.09 2.27 10.75
CA CYS A 35 30.38 2.35 11.45
C CYS A 35 30.22 2.46 12.98
N ALA A 36 29.71 1.41 13.61
CA ALA A 36 29.82 1.22 15.06
C ALA A 36 29.77 -0.27 15.41
N ALA A 37 30.86 -1.00 15.16
CA ALA A 37 31.01 -2.38 15.65
C ALA A 37 32.48 -2.69 15.96
N ALA A 38 32.81 -2.76 17.26
CA ALA A 38 33.83 -3.64 17.83
C ALA A 38 33.68 -3.68 19.36
N PRO A 39 33.60 -4.86 20.01
CA PRO A 39 33.72 -4.99 21.45
C PRO A 39 35.17 -5.32 21.84
N ALA A 40 35.70 -4.71 22.90
CA ALA A 40 36.94 -5.17 23.53
C ALA A 40 36.73 -5.34 25.04
N VAL A 41 36.92 -6.59 25.48
CA VAL A 41 36.95 -7.08 26.86
C VAL A 41 38.41 -7.10 27.33
N LEU A 42 38.72 -6.66 28.56
CA LEU A 42 39.54 -7.33 29.61
C LEU A 42 40.18 -6.36 30.65
N ALA A 43 39.91 -6.69 31.93
CA ALA A 43 40.82 -6.85 33.09
C ALA A 43 41.45 -5.68 33.89
N GLN A 44 40.94 -5.58 35.14
CA GLN A 44 41.62 -5.69 36.46
C GLN A 44 42.64 -4.66 37.00
N ALA A 45 42.19 -3.98 38.06
CA ALA A 45 42.77 -3.77 39.41
C ALA A 45 44.29 -3.61 39.63
N ALA A 46 44.69 -2.47 40.21
CA ALA A 46 45.64 -2.39 41.33
C ALA A 46 45.48 -1.06 42.10
N SER A 47 45.61 -1.17 43.42
CA SER A 47 45.41 -0.17 44.47
C SER A 47 46.56 0.82 44.67
N GLY A 48 46.24 2.03 45.16
CA GLY A 48 47.09 2.77 46.11
C GLY A 48 47.57 4.15 45.66
N GLY A 49 47.33 5.16 46.51
CA GLY A 49 48.08 6.43 46.52
C GLY A 49 47.25 7.67 46.20
N ALA A 50 46.71 8.31 47.23
CA ALA A 50 46.20 9.67 47.14
C ALA A 50 47.36 10.64 46.92
N ALA A 51 47.33 11.36 45.80
CA ALA A 51 48.09 12.59 45.61
C ALA A 51 47.13 13.62 44.99
N SER A 52 46.87 14.67 45.76
CA SER A 52 46.12 15.85 45.33
C SER A 52 46.92 16.58 44.26
N GLY A 53 46.58 16.30 43.01
CA GLY A 53 47.00 17.06 41.85
C GLY A 53 45.77 17.18 40.96
N SER A 54 45.32 18.40 40.72
CA SER A 54 44.26 18.69 39.76
C SER A 54 44.69 18.10 38.40
N LYS A 55 44.18 16.93 38.05
CA LYS A 55 44.39 16.36 36.72
C LYS A 55 43.64 17.25 35.75
N LEU A 56 44.39 18.03 34.96
CA LEU A 56 43.86 18.71 33.79
C LEU A 56 43.20 17.64 32.90
N ALA A 57 41.94 17.86 32.53
CA ALA A 57 41.21 16.94 31.67
C ALA A 57 41.95 16.80 30.33
N GLN A 58 42.55 15.64 30.11
CA GLN A 58 43.23 15.26 28.85
C GLN A 58 42.27 14.55 27.89
N GLU A 59 41.01 14.40 28.31
CA GLU A 59 39.89 13.98 27.48
C GLU A 59 39.28 15.23 26.83
N SER A 60 38.99 15.17 25.54
CA SER A 60 38.29 16.27 24.86
C SER A 60 36.92 16.50 25.51
N LEU A 61 36.51 17.77 25.64
CA LEU A 61 35.11 18.15 25.94
C LEU A 61 34.13 17.68 24.84
N ILE A 62 34.66 17.22 23.70
CA ILE A 62 33.90 16.48 22.70
C ILE A 62 33.63 15.10 23.29
N ILE A 63 32.39 14.89 23.72
CA ILE A 63 31.85 13.59 24.11
C ILE A 63 32.22 12.58 23.00
N LYS A 64 33.18 11.69 23.29
CA LYS A 64 33.74 10.71 22.31
C LYS A 64 32.67 9.77 21.73
N GLN A 65 31.54 9.63 22.41
CA GLN A 65 30.33 8.98 21.93
C GLN A 65 29.15 9.85 22.36
N LEU A 66 28.65 10.71 21.47
CA LEU A 66 27.33 11.28 21.67
C LEU A 66 26.38 10.10 21.97
N PRO A 67 25.60 10.12 23.07
CA PRO A 67 24.56 9.12 23.24
C PRO A 67 23.70 9.16 21.98
N VAL A 68 23.55 8.02 21.31
CA VAL A 68 22.69 7.93 20.13
C VAL A 68 21.28 8.26 20.60
N VAL A 69 20.84 9.49 20.35
CA VAL A 69 19.48 9.92 20.65
C VAL A 69 18.59 9.30 19.58
N GLU A 70 17.98 8.16 19.93
CA GLU A 70 17.05 7.43 19.06
C GLU A 70 16.00 8.39 18.47
N PRO A 71 15.89 8.55 17.15
CA PRO A 71 14.84 9.38 16.58
C PRO A 71 13.46 8.77 16.83
N ASN A 72 12.46 9.62 16.90
CA ASN A 72 11.06 9.22 16.84
C ASN A 72 10.62 9.15 15.37
N LEU A 73 9.89 8.11 15.03
CA LEU A 73 9.21 7.94 13.76
C LEU A 73 7.74 7.63 14.05
N MET A 74 6.84 8.52 13.65
CA MET A 74 5.42 8.21 13.59
C MET A 74 5.07 7.74 12.19
N PHE A 75 4.51 6.55 12.05
CA PHE A 75 4.03 6.01 10.78
C PHE A 75 2.50 6.00 10.75
N THR A 76 1.89 6.69 9.79
CA THR A 76 0.44 6.59 9.58
C THR A 76 0.14 5.96 8.23
N LEU A 77 -0.73 4.96 8.23
CA LEU A 77 -1.19 4.31 7.02
C LEU A 77 -2.57 4.82 6.63
N ASP A 78 -2.70 5.18 5.36
CA ASP A 78 -3.97 5.34 4.70
C ASP A 78 -4.64 3.96 4.55
N ASP A 79 -5.74 3.80 5.28
CA ASP A 79 -6.62 2.65 5.21
C ASP A 79 -7.98 3.07 4.62
N SER A 80 -8.03 4.12 3.81
CA SER A 80 -9.24 4.50 3.10
C SER A 80 -9.65 3.44 2.09
N GLY A 81 -10.90 3.54 1.66
CA GLY A 81 -11.49 2.63 0.71
C GLY A 81 -10.78 2.54 -0.65
N SER A 82 -10.19 3.65 -1.12
CA SER A 82 -9.42 3.67 -2.37
C SER A 82 -8.16 2.81 -2.30
N MET A 83 -7.65 2.53 -1.11
CA MET A 83 -6.53 1.60 -0.91
C MET A 83 -6.89 0.14 -1.27
N ALA A 84 -8.17 -0.19 -1.38
CA ALA A 84 -8.63 -1.49 -1.88
C ALA A 84 -8.56 -1.61 -3.42
N PHE A 85 -8.28 -0.52 -4.15
CA PHE A 85 -8.34 -0.54 -5.61
C PHE A 85 -7.22 -1.37 -6.23
N ASN A 86 -7.54 -2.02 -7.35
CA ASN A 86 -6.63 -2.84 -8.15
C ASN A 86 -6.16 -2.12 -9.44
N TYR A 87 -6.18 -0.79 -9.41
CA TYR A 87 -5.68 0.06 -10.49
C TYR A 87 -4.87 1.25 -9.97
N LEU A 88 -3.84 1.65 -10.72
CA LEU A 88 -3.05 2.88 -10.55
C LEU A 88 -2.34 3.22 -11.88
N PRO A 89 -2.21 4.50 -12.31
CA PRO A 89 -2.71 5.74 -11.70
C PRO A 89 -4.22 5.95 -11.91
N ASP A 90 -4.86 6.88 -11.20
CA ASP A 90 -6.31 7.15 -11.28
C ASP A 90 -6.77 7.92 -12.54
N THR A 91 -6.13 7.69 -13.68
CA THR A 91 -6.44 8.44 -14.91
C THR A 91 -7.51 7.78 -15.78
N ASP A 92 -7.68 6.46 -15.66
CA ASP A 92 -8.70 5.71 -16.41
C ASP A 92 -9.75 5.16 -15.45
N LEU A 93 -11.02 5.54 -15.65
CA LEU A 93 -12.14 4.94 -14.93
C LEU A 93 -11.90 4.92 -13.41
N GLU A 94 -11.69 6.12 -12.86
CA GLU A 94 -11.44 6.36 -11.45
C GLU A 94 -12.51 5.69 -10.57
N SER A 95 -12.10 5.15 -9.43
CA SER A 95 -13.00 4.49 -8.46
C SER A 95 -13.73 3.23 -8.95
N ILE A 96 -13.29 2.63 -10.06
CA ILE A 96 -13.91 1.41 -10.60
C ILE A 96 -12.97 0.21 -10.52
N ILE A 97 -13.39 -0.76 -9.72
CA ILE A 97 -12.73 -2.06 -9.55
C ILE A 97 -13.36 -3.07 -10.51
N PHE A 98 -12.55 -3.97 -11.06
CA PHE A 98 -13.01 -5.12 -11.82
C PHE A 98 -12.37 -6.42 -11.32
N GLY A 99 -13.06 -7.54 -11.46
CA GLY A 99 -12.50 -8.85 -11.18
C GLY A 99 -11.53 -9.29 -12.28
N PHE A 100 -10.46 -9.99 -11.90
CA PHE A 100 -9.54 -10.64 -12.81
C PHE A 100 -9.78 -12.15 -12.95
N HIS A 101 -10.41 -12.75 -11.94
CA HIS A 101 -10.73 -14.18 -11.86
C HIS A 101 -12.25 -14.38 -11.62
N PRO A 102 -12.93 -15.33 -12.30
CA PRO A 102 -14.37 -15.55 -12.14
C PRO A 102 -14.80 -15.90 -10.72
N GLY A 103 -13.97 -16.63 -9.99
CA GLY A 103 -14.19 -16.94 -8.59
C GLY A 103 -14.01 -15.76 -7.62
N GLU A 104 -13.56 -14.56 -8.04
CA GLU A 104 -13.44 -13.44 -7.09
C GLU A 104 -14.78 -13.12 -6.42
N PRO A 105 -14.76 -12.81 -5.11
CA PRO A 105 -15.98 -12.68 -4.35
C PRO A 105 -16.79 -11.47 -4.82
N SER A 106 -18.11 -11.63 -4.85
CA SER A 106 -19.01 -10.56 -5.29
C SER A 106 -19.31 -9.50 -4.25
N PHE A 107 -18.84 -9.72 -3.04
CA PHE A 107 -18.98 -8.91 -1.85
C PHE A 107 -17.78 -9.22 -0.94
N PHE A 108 -17.38 -8.26 -0.11
CA PHE A 108 -16.29 -8.41 0.84
C PHE A 108 -16.88 -8.44 2.24
N PRO A 109 -16.70 -9.52 3.01
CA PRO A 109 -17.27 -9.56 4.33
C PRO A 109 -16.54 -8.65 5.33
N ASP A 110 -17.27 -7.92 6.16
CA ASP A 110 -16.74 -7.00 7.19
C ASP A 110 -16.86 -7.56 8.61
N ARG A 111 -17.61 -8.66 8.78
CA ARG A 111 -17.79 -9.40 10.03
C ARG A 111 -17.49 -10.89 9.84
N GLU A 112 -17.26 -11.58 10.95
CA GLU A 112 -17.18 -13.03 10.96
C GLU A 112 -18.40 -13.68 10.28
N LEU A 113 -18.13 -14.59 9.34
CA LEU A 113 -19.15 -15.34 8.61
C LEU A 113 -19.71 -16.45 9.49
N THR A 114 -21.03 -16.57 9.57
CA THR A 114 -21.73 -17.66 10.26
C THR A 114 -22.12 -18.77 9.28
N ASP A 115 -22.45 -19.97 9.78
CA ASP A 115 -22.96 -21.07 8.96
C ASP A 115 -24.19 -20.69 8.14
N ASP A 116 -25.02 -19.76 8.65
CA ASP A 116 -26.16 -19.21 7.91
C ASP A 116 -25.71 -18.33 6.73
N ASP A 117 -24.61 -17.57 6.86
CA ASP A 117 -24.05 -16.79 5.75
C ASP A 117 -23.55 -17.70 4.62
N TYR A 118 -22.96 -18.86 4.96
CA TYR A 118 -22.55 -19.85 3.95
C TYR A 118 -23.74 -20.41 3.16
N ASN A 119 -24.92 -20.49 3.78
CA ASN A 119 -26.14 -21.08 3.22
C ASN A 119 -27.10 -20.05 2.61
N ASN A 120 -26.92 -18.76 2.88
CA ASN A 120 -27.83 -17.70 2.43
C ASN A 120 -27.40 -17.13 1.07
N LYS A 121 -28.27 -17.26 0.06
CA LYS A 121 -28.12 -16.70 -1.30
C LYS A 121 -27.93 -15.17 -1.31
N TYR A 122 -28.21 -14.48 -0.21
CA TYR A 122 -28.26 -13.02 -0.11
C TYR A 122 -27.40 -12.46 1.02
N VAL A 123 -26.21 -13.02 1.28
CA VAL A 123 -25.30 -12.43 2.27
C VAL A 123 -25.06 -10.96 1.93
N ARG A 124 -25.73 -10.06 2.67
CA ARG A 124 -25.50 -8.62 2.61
C ARG A 124 -24.34 -8.38 3.54
N VAL A 125 -23.14 -8.34 2.98
CA VAL A 125 -22.00 -7.84 3.72
C VAL A 125 -21.60 -6.48 3.17
N TYR A 126 -21.43 -5.54 4.09
CA TYR A 126 -21.17 -4.14 3.83
C TYR A 126 -19.73 -3.97 3.35
N SER A 127 -19.46 -4.38 2.13
CA SER A 127 -18.28 -3.91 1.42
C SER A 127 -18.52 -2.49 0.95
N VAL A 128 -17.54 -1.61 1.19
CA VAL A 128 -17.57 -0.24 0.68
C VAL A 128 -17.36 -0.21 -0.85
N TYR A 129 -16.85 -1.29 -1.46
CA TYR A 129 -16.62 -1.38 -2.92
C TYR A 129 -17.04 -2.71 -3.52
N TYR A 130 -17.60 -2.66 -4.73
CA TYR A 130 -18.01 -3.82 -5.52
C TYR A 130 -17.29 -3.79 -6.87
N ALA A 131 -16.92 -4.97 -7.38
CA ALA A 131 -16.41 -5.06 -8.74
C ALA A 131 -17.55 -4.86 -9.75
N GLN A 132 -17.34 -4.03 -10.78
CA GLN A 132 -18.35 -3.76 -11.82
C GLN A 132 -18.48 -4.88 -12.86
N GLY A 133 -17.73 -5.97 -12.70
CA GLY A 133 -17.76 -7.15 -13.56
C GLY A 133 -16.38 -7.75 -13.75
N LEU A 134 -16.31 -8.76 -14.61
CA LEU A 134 -15.09 -9.49 -14.93
C LEU A 134 -14.37 -8.83 -16.12
N LEU A 135 -13.05 -8.72 -16.06
CA LEU A 135 -12.27 -8.31 -17.23
C LEU A 135 -12.00 -9.50 -18.14
N ALA A 136 -12.26 -9.29 -19.43
CA ALA A 136 -11.94 -10.22 -20.48
C ALA A 136 -10.44 -10.59 -20.51
N THR A 137 -10.14 -11.64 -21.27
CA THR A 137 -8.77 -12.06 -21.58
C THR A 137 -8.57 -12.29 -23.08
N ASN A 138 -9.47 -11.73 -23.91
CA ASN A 138 -9.39 -11.80 -25.37
C ASN A 138 -8.67 -10.57 -25.96
N ASP A 139 -8.40 -10.58 -27.27
CA ASP A 139 -7.61 -9.51 -27.93
C ASP A 139 -8.41 -8.26 -28.30
N ASN A 140 -9.72 -8.26 -28.06
CA ASN A 140 -10.63 -7.24 -28.61
C ASN A 140 -11.19 -6.30 -27.55
N ASN A 141 -10.96 -6.57 -26.26
CA ASN A 141 -11.45 -5.76 -25.15
C ASN A 141 -10.37 -4.78 -24.67
N VAL A 142 -10.49 -3.51 -25.09
CA VAL A 142 -9.52 -2.46 -24.75
C VAL A 142 -9.48 -2.14 -23.27
N LEU A 143 -10.63 -2.21 -22.58
CA LEU A 143 -10.73 -2.03 -21.13
C LEU A 143 -9.87 -3.08 -20.41
N ALA A 144 -10.03 -4.35 -20.79
CA ALA A 144 -9.24 -5.44 -20.24
C ALA A 144 -7.75 -5.29 -20.57
N ALA A 145 -7.41 -4.91 -21.80
CA ALA A 145 -6.02 -4.70 -22.21
C ALA A 145 -5.34 -3.62 -21.35
N ARG A 146 -5.99 -2.46 -21.14
CA ARG A 146 -5.46 -1.37 -20.31
C ARG A 146 -5.37 -1.77 -18.83
N ARG A 147 -6.45 -2.32 -18.27
CA ARG A 147 -6.51 -2.73 -16.85
C ARG A 147 -5.52 -3.85 -16.50
N ARG A 148 -5.16 -4.69 -17.47
CA ARG A 148 -4.20 -5.80 -17.33
C ARG A 148 -2.82 -5.49 -17.96
N SER A 149 -2.51 -4.22 -18.20
CA SER A 149 -1.19 -3.82 -18.71
C SER A 149 -0.37 -3.11 -17.64
N PRO A 150 0.84 -3.58 -17.28
CA PRO A 150 1.70 -2.89 -16.32
C PRO A 150 2.20 -1.52 -16.81
N GLN A 151 2.06 -1.24 -18.11
CA GLN A 151 2.45 0.03 -18.73
C GLN A 151 1.32 1.07 -18.70
N VAL A 152 0.11 0.67 -18.28
CA VAL A 152 -1.07 1.54 -18.13
C VAL A 152 -1.58 1.47 -16.70
N ASN A 153 -1.91 0.27 -16.23
CA ASN A 153 -2.10 -0.05 -14.81
C ASN A 153 -0.76 -0.43 -14.16
N THR A 154 -0.03 0.52 -13.59
CA THR A 154 1.25 0.26 -12.91
C THR A 154 1.12 -0.66 -11.68
N LEU A 155 -0.11 -0.87 -11.18
CA LEU A 155 -0.39 -1.80 -10.09
C LEU A 155 -0.58 -3.24 -10.60
N TYR A 156 -0.89 -3.43 -11.90
CA TYR A 156 -1.04 -4.76 -12.48
C TYR A 156 0.29 -5.51 -12.54
N TYR A 157 0.20 -6.83 -12.71
CA TYR A 157 1.36 -7.70 -12.87
C TYR A 157 2.31 -7.20 -13.95
N ASN A 158 3.54 -6.89 -13.53
CA ASN A 158 4.65 -6.60 -14.41
C ASN A 158 5.56 -7.84 -14.51
N PRO A 159 5.66 -8.50 -15.67
CA PRO A 159 6.45 -9.72 -15.82
C PRO A 159 7.95 -9.51 -15.53
N ASP A 160 8.47 -8.29 -15.68
CA ASP A 160 9.87 -7.96 -15.43
C ASP A 160 10.20 -7.72 -13.95
N VAL A 161 9.18 -7.68 -13.08
CA VAL A 161 9.34 -7.53 -11.63
C VAL A 161 9.24 -8.89 -10.95
N GLN A 162 10.16 -9.18 -10.03
CA GLN A 162 10.04 -10.33 -9.14
C GLN A 162 9.24 -9.95 -7.89
N TYR A 163 8.05 -10.51 -7.75
CA TYR A 163 7.18 -10.28 -6.59
C TYR A 163 7.54 -11.25 -5.47
N LYS A 164 7.98 -10.68 -4.34
CA LYS A 164 8.29 -11.43 -3.12
C LYS A 164 7.06 -11.47 -2.19
N PRO A 165 6.88 -12.53 -1.40
CA PRO A 165 5.87 -12.55 -0.34
C PRO A 165 6.06 -11.39 0.65
N TRP A 166 5.00 -11.09 1.41
CA TRP A 166 5.12 -10.20 2.57
C TRP A 166 6.08 -10.75 3.63
N VAL A 167 6.43 -9.92 4.60
CA VAL A 167 7.17 -10.34 5.78
C VAL A 167 6.21 -10.72 6.90
N ASN A 168 6.51 -11.78 7.64
CA ASN A 168 5.83 -12.16 8.88
C ASN A 168 6.11 -11.15 9.99
N LYS A 169 5.35 -11.26 11.10
CA LYS A 169 5.55 -10.41 12.28
C LYS A 169 6.92 -10.55 12.94
N ASP A 170 7.59 -11.69 12.76
CA ASP A 170 8.96 -11.93 13.22
C ASP A 170 10.03 -11.38 12.24
N GLY A 171 9.61 -10.77 11.14
CA GLY A 171 10.47 -10.24 10.08
C GLY A 171 10.98 -11.26 9.07
N THR A 172 10.61 -12.54 9.19
CA THR A 172 10.92 -13.55 8.16
C THR A 172 10.03 -13.36 6.93
N SER A 173 10.42 -13.90 5.77
CA SER A 173 9.54 -13.90 4.59
C SER A 173 8.38 -14.87 4.81
N MET A 174 7.18 -14.48 4.42
CA MET A 174 6.07 -15.42 4.21
C MET A 174 6.42 -16.41 3.09
N GLU A 175 5.69 -17.52 3.06
CA GLU A 175 5.80 -18.52 2.01
C GLU A 175 5.34 -17.97 0.65
N ASN A 176 5.79 -18.62 -0.42
CA ASN A 176 5.28 -18.35 -1.76
C ASN A 176 3.79 -18.71 -1.85
N ALA A 177 3.01 -17.90 -2.57
CA ALA A 177 1.61 -18.19 -2.82
C ALA A 177 1.46 -19.46 -3.67
N ASN A 178 0.53 -20.35 -3.35
CA ASN A 178 0.25 -21.51 -4.20
C ASN A 178 -0.51 -21.06 -5.47
N PRO A 179 0.03 -21.24 -6.69
CA PRO A 179 -0.69 -20.82 -7.91
C PRO A 179 -2.08 -21.44 -8.08
N LYS A 180 -2.33 -22.63 -7.50
CA LYS A 180 -3.63 -23.30 -7.57
C LYS A 180 -4.56 -22.95 -6.40
N ALA A 181 -4.09 -22.17 -5.44
CA ALA A 181 -4.84 -21.85 -4.22
C ALA A 181 -4.35 -20.53 -3.60
N VAL A 182 -4.30 -19.45 -4.37
CA VAL A 182 -3.92 -18.13 -3.86
C VAL A 182 -4.99 -17.63 -2.89
N ILE A 183 -4.57 -17.11 -1.74
CA ILE A 183 -5.45 -16.57 -0.71
C ILE A 183 -5.89 -15.17 -1.13
N TYR A 184 -7.19 -14.96 -1.33
CA TYR A 184 -7.70 -13.66 -1.75
C TYR A 184 -7.65 -12.64 -0.61
N HIS A 185 -8.21 -12.95 0.56
CA HIS A 185 -8.26 -12.01 1.70
C HIS A 185 -7.07 -12.18 2.65
N ILE A 186 -5.85 -12.24 2.12
CA ILE A 186 -4.67 -12.38 2.97
C ILE A 186 -4.59 -11.24 4.00
N GLY A 187 -4.19 -11.57 5.23
CA GLY A 187 -4.06 -10.59 6.31
C GLY A 187 -5.36 -10.15 6.96
N HIS A 188 -6.54 -10.51 6.42
CA HIS A 188 -7.81 -10.07 6.99
C HIS A 188 -7.97 -10.42 8.49
N PRO A 189 -8.43 -9.49 9.36
CA PRO A 189 -8.44 -9.69 10.82
C PRO A 189 -9.28 -10.89 11.27
N HIS A 190 -10.40 -11.15 10.59
CA HIS A 190 -11.21 -12.35 10.81
C HIS A 190 -10.62 -13.57 10.09
N LYS A 191 -10.22 -14.59 10.86
CA LYS A 191 -9.66 -15.85 10.35
C LYS A 191 -10.62 -16.56 9.38
N SER A 192 -11.92 -16.56 9.67
CA SER A 192 -12.93 -17.17 8.80
C SER A 192 -12.91 -16.58 7.39
N ILE A 193 -12.65 -15.29 7.23
CA ILE A 193 -12.57 -14.59 5.93
C ILE A 193 -11.23 -14.86 5.24
N ARG A 194 -10.12 -14.88 5.99
CA ARG A 194 -8.80 -15.26 5.44
C ARG A 194 -8.81 -16.64 4.82
N ASP A 195 -9.38 -17.61 5.54
CA ASP A 195 -9.38 -19.01 5.14
C ASP A 195 -10.57 -19.33 4.19
N TRP A 196 -11.48 -18.38 4.03
CA TRP A 196 -12.67 -18.53 3.20
C TRP A 196 -12.30 -18.78 1.75
N HIS A 197 -11.38 -18.02 1.16
CA HIS A 197 -11.34 -17.90 -0.29
C HIS A 197 -9.96 -18.09 -0.90
N THR A 198 -9.79 -19.24 -1.56
CA THR A 198 -8.61 -19.56 -2.37
C THR A 198 -8.99 -19.67 -3.84
N LEU A 199 -8.13 -19.18 -4.72
CA LEU A 199 -8.35 -19.18 -6.16
C LEU A 199 -7.24 -19.94 -6.89
N ASP A 200 -7.58 -20.69 -7.93
CA ASP A 200 -6.60 -21.20 -8.88
C ASP A 200 -6.41 -20.13 -9.96
N ILE A 201 -5.21 -19.57 -10.09
CA ILE A 201 -4.92 -18.53 -11.09
C ILE A 201 -4.47 -19.13 -12.44
N THR A 202 -4.35 -20.46 -12.53
CA THR A 202 -3.74 -21.16 -13.66
C THR A 202 -4.76 -21.62 -14.69
N GLY A 203 -4.37 -21.70 -15.96
CA GLY A 203 -5.27 -22.22 -17.00
C GLY A 203 -6.45 -21.29 -17.32
N THR A 204 -7.62 -21.88 -17.59
CA THR A 204 -8.87 -21.17 -17.87
C THR A 204 -9.96 -21.56 -16.88
N HIS A 205 -10.84 -20.61 -16.57
CA HIS A 205 -11.97 -20.79 -15.67
C HIS A 205 -13.25 -20.32 -16.33
N SER A 206 -14.33 -21.07 -16.13
CA SER A 206 -15.64 -20.72 -16.66
C SER A 206 -16.15 -19.39 -16.07
N THR A 207 -16.79 -18.57 -16.90
CA THR A 207 -17.57 -17.40 -16.45
C THR A 207 -18.91 -17.79 -15.86
N ILE A 208 -19.25 -19.08 -15.81
CA ILE A 208 -20.38 -19.58 -15.03
C ILE A 208 -19.91 -19.77 -13.60
N GLY A 209 -20.56 -19.09 -12.65
CA GLY A 209 -20.30 -19.25 -11.24
C GLY A 209 -20.33 -20.72 -10.83
N GLN A 210 -19.16 -21.25 -10.48
CA GLN A 210 -19.02 -22.63 -10.03
C GLN A 210 -19.39 -22.69 -8.55
N VAL A 211 -20.25 -23.63 -8.17
CA VAL A 211 -20.29 -24.05 -6.76
C VAL A 211 -19.33 -25.18 -6.61
N ASP A 212 -18.32 -24.92 -5.80
CA ASP A 212 -17.93 -25.85 -4.75
C ASP A 212 -17.78 -25.04 -3.44
N GLY A 213 -18.79 -25.13 -2.56
CA GLY A 213 -18.62 -24.80 -1.13
C GLY A 213 -19.03 -23.42 -0.60
N GLY A 214 -19.92 -22.65 -1.26
CA GLY A 214 -20.57 -21.48 -0.61
C GLY A 214 -19.70 -20.22 -0.47
N LYS A 215 -18.80 -19.95 -1.43
CA LYS A 215 -17.75 -18.92 -1.32
C LYS A 215 -17.88 -17.77 -2.33
N GLY A 216 -18.98 -17.02 -2.28
CA GLY A 216 -19.02 -15.65 -2.82
C GLY A 216 -19.48 -15.45 -4.28
N VAL A 217 -19.74 -16.51 -5.03
CA VAL A 217 -20.37 -16.46 -6.37
C VAL A 217 -21.54 -17.44 -6.42
N LEU A 218 -22.71 -16.99 -6.88
CA LEU A 218 -23.91 -17.81 -6.97
C LEU A 218 -23.77 -18.91 -8.04
N LYS A 219 -24.15 -20.14 -7.67
CA LYS A 219 -24.16 -21.31 -8.56
C LYS A 219 -24.88 -21.01 -9.86
N ASN A 220 -24.29 -21.44 -10.97
CA ASN A 220 -24.90 -21.39 -12.31
C ASN A 220 -25.29 -19.96 -12.75
N MET A 221 -24.82 -18.93 -12.05
CA MET A 221 -24.99 -17.56 -12.52
C MET A 221 -23.82 -17.15 -13.37
N LYS A 222 -24.14 -16.71 -14.59
CA LYS A 222 -23.16 -16.14 -15.48
C LYS A 222 -22.63 -14.84 -14.90
N ILE A 223 -21.31 -14.77 -14.78
CA ILE A 223 -20.57 -13.61 -14.37
C ILE A 223 -20.32 -12.76 -15.61
N PRO A 224 -20.84 -11.53 -15.67
CA PRO A 224 -20.72 -10.75 -16.89
C PRO A 224 -19.29 -10.25 -17.11
N VAL A 225 -18.80 -10.43 -18.33
CA VAL A 225 -17.57 -9.81 -18.77
C VAL A 225 -17.86 -8.38 -19.20
N CYS A 226 -17.21 -7.42 -18.55
CA CYS A 226 -17.43 -6.02 -18.78
C CYS A 226 -16.65 -5.54 -20.02
N VAL A 227 -17.36 -4.93 -20.99
CA VAL A 227 -16.74 -4.27 -22.16
C VAL A 227 -16.78 -2.75 -22.06
N GLU A 228 -17.78 -2.20 -21.41
CA GLU A 228 -17.91 -0.76 -21.21
C GLU A 228 -18.67 -0.49 -19.91
N PRO A 229 -18.04 0.06 -18.86
CA PRO A 229 -18.72 0.37 -17.62
C PRO A 229 -19.79 1.44 -17.86
N THR A 230 -20.94 1.28 -17.23
CA THR A 230 -21.98 2.32 -17.18
C THR A 230 -21.60 3.29 -16.09
N LEU A 231 -21.29 4.52 -16.49
CA LEU A 231 -20.86 5.56 -15.58
C LEU A 231 -22.07 6.34 -15.06
N GLY A 232 -22.43 6.16 -13.80
CA GLY A 232 -23.38 7.04 -13.12
C GLY A 232 -22.71 8.36 -12.75
N THR A 233 -23.28 9.49 -13.15
CA THR A 233 -22.83 10.82 -12.74
C THR A 233 -23.70 11.34 -11.59
N ASN A 234 -23.07 11.86 -10.53
CA ASN A 234 -23.80 12.71 -9.58
C ASN A 234 -24.05 14.11 -10.19
N SER A 235 -24.78 14.96 -9.48
CA SER A 235 -25.08 16.35 -9.88
C SER A 235 -23.84 17.25 -10.08
N LYS A 236 -22.64 16.77 -9.72
CA LYS A 236 -21.35 17.45 -9.92
C LYS A 236 -20.49 16.83 -11.03
N GLY A 237 -21.04 15.89 -11.81
CA GLY A 237 -20.32 15.25 -12.92
C GLY A 237 -19.21 14.27 -12.51
N ARG A 238 -19.06 13.94 -11.22
CA ARG A 238 -18.10 12.92 -10.77
C ARG A 238 -18.72 11.53 -10.90
N TYR A 239 -17.90 10.60 -11.40
CA TYR A 239 -18.21 9.19 -11.44
C TYR A 239 -18.23 8.62 -10.03
N TRP A 240 -19.32 7.94 -9.66
CA TRP A 240 -19.46 7.34 -8.33
C TRP A 240 -19.79 5.85 -8.48
N SER A 241 -19.07 5.01 -7.74
CA SER A 241 -19.42 3.60 -7.59
C SER A 241 -20.60 3.47 -6.62
N ILE A 242 -21.82 3.47 -7.13
CA ILE A 242 -22.96 2.92 -6.38
C ILE A 242 -22.84 1.40 -6.43
N THR A 243 -22.86 0.80 -5.24
CA THR A 243 -23.20 -0.60 -4.94
C THR A 243 -23.67 -1.42 -6.13
N SER A 244 -22.91 -2.44 -6.54
CA SER A 244 -23.51 -3.49 -7.36
C SER A 244 -22.88 -4.84 -7.08
N ASN A 245 -23.64 -5.69 -6.40
CA ASN A 245 -23.60 -7.13 -6.59
C ASN A 245 -23.46 -7.43 -8.10
N TRP A 246 -22.62 -8.40 -8.49
CA TRP A 246 -22.30 -8.75 -9.88
C TRP A 246 -23.53 -9.07 -10.75
N TYR A 247 -24.68 -9.24 -10.08
CA TYR A 247 -25.97 -9.59 -10.65
C TYR A 247 -26.91 -8.40 -10.88
N ALA A 248 -26.59 -7.20 -10.41
CA ALA A 248 -27.41 -6.01 -10.66
C ALA A 248 -27.24 -5.58 -12.13
N GLN A 249 -28.29 -5.82 -12.92
CA GLN A 249 -28.37 -5.49 -14.34
C GLN A 249 -28.35 -3.96 -14.51
N GLY A 250 -27.28 -3.39 -15.11
CA GLY A 250 -27.28 -1.97 -15.51
C GLY A 250 -25.94 -1.25 -15.50
N TRP A 251 -24.91 -1.76 -14.81
CA TRP A 251 -23.70 -0.98 -14.50
C TRP A 251 -22.48 -1.26 -15.37
N CYS A 252 -22.58 -2.21 -16.31
CA CYS A 252 -21.64 -2.36 -17.41
C CYS A 252 -22.35 -2.98 -18.61
N LYS A 253 -22.01 -2.54 -19.83
CA LYS A 253 -22.30 -3.26 -21.07
C LYS A 253 -21.50 -4.55 -21.06
N ARG A 254 -22.21 -5.67 -21.23
CA ARG A 254 -21.67 -7.01 -21.00
C ARG A 254 -21.41 -7.70 -22.34
N ASP A 255 -20.33 -8.46 -22.40
CA ASP A 255 -20.11 -9.44 -23.47
C ASP A 255 -20.34 -10.84 -22.92
N ASP A 256 -21.57 -11.31 -23.09
CA ASP A 256 -21.98 -12.64 -22.68
C ASP A 256 -21.49 -13.71 -23.68
N SER A 257 -20.79 -13.40 -24.77
CA SER A 257 -20.19 -14.44 -25.62
C SER A 257 -18.95 -15.09 -24.97
N ILE A 258 -18.33 -14.41 -24.00
CA ILE A 258 -17.12 -14.88 -23.33
C ILE A 258 -17.50 -15.85 -22.20
N THR A 259 -17.14 -17.13 -22.40
CA THR A 259 -17.47 -18.22 -21.48
C THR A 259 -16.32 -18.65 -20.58
N GLU A 260 -15.09 -18.19 -20.86
CA GLU A 260 -13.89 -18.54 -20.10
C GLU A 260 -12.96 -17.34 -19.93
N ILE A 261 -12.24 -17.33 -18.80
CA ILE A 261 -11.20 -16.35 -18.48
C ILE A 261 -9.91 -17.08 -18.09
N ALA A 262 -8.78 -16.59 -18.59
CA ALA A 262 -7.45 -17.00 -18.16
C ALA A 262 -6.86 -15.93 -17.20
N PRO A 263 -6.98 -16.08 -15.86
CA PRO A 263 -6.69 -15.02 -14.89
C PRO A 263 -5.28 -14.44 -15.05
N ALA A 264 -4.31 -15.33 -15.26
CA ALA A 264 -2.91 -15.00 -15.47
C ALA A 264 -2.59 -14.56 -16.91
N THR A 265 -3.30 -13.51 -17.34
CA THR A 265 -3.15 -12.85 -18.65
C THR A 265 -2.82 -11.38 -18.45
N TYR A 266 -1.77 -10.91 -19.11
CA TYR A 266 -1.36 -9.51 -19.13
C TYR A 266 -1.19 -9.02 -20.58
N TYR A 267 -1.12 -7.70 -20.73
CA TYR A 267 -1.04 -7.05 -22.02
C TYR A 267 0.16 -6.10 -22.07
N LEU A 268 0.97 -6.22 -23.10
CA LEU A 268 2.11 -5.34 -23.34
C LEU A 268 1.82 -4.45 -24.54
N LYS A 269 2.21 -3.18 -24.49
CA LYS A 269 2.16 -2.29 -25.67
C LYS A 269 3.04 -2.90 -26.76
N LYS A 270 2.49 -3.00 -27.98
CA LYS A 270 3.26 -3.47 -29.16
C LYS A 270 4.34 -2.47 -29.54
N ASP A 271 4.00 -1.19 -29.47
CA ASP A 271 4.95 -0.09 -29.64
C ASP A 271 5.28 0.52 -28.27
N PRO A 272 6.54 0.42 -27.79
CA PRO A 272 6.96 1.06 -26.54
C PRO A 272 6.75 2.58 -26.53
N ALA A 273 6.83 3.24 -27.69
CA ALA A 273 6.65 4.68 -27.84
C ALA A 273 5.18 5.11 -27.76
N PHE A 274 4.23 4.21 -28.05
CA PHE A 274 2.80 4.49 -27.97
C PHE A 274 2.43 4.99 -26.57
N GLN A 275 1.76 6.15 -26.52
CA GLN A 275 1.19 6.71 -25.30
C GLN A 275 -0.32 6.48 -25.34
N PRO A 276 -0.85 5.62 -24.45
CA PRO A 276 -2.29 5.41 -24.38
C PRO A 276 -3.02 6.74 -24.10
N PRO A 277 -4.11 7.06 -24.82
CA PRO A 277 -4.87 8.28 -24.57
C PRO A 277 -5.52 8.24 -23.18
N ALA A 278 -5.76 9.40 -22.59
CA ALA A 278 -6.42 9.51 -21.27
C ALA A 278 -7.87 9.02 -21.30
N ASP A 279 -8.59 9.28 -22.40
CA ASP A 279 -9.89 8.65 -22.64
C ASP A 279 -9.67 7.25 -23.21
N TRP A 280 -9.92 6.23 -22.39
CA TRP A 280 -9.77 4.83 -22.78
C TRP A 280 -10.64 4.45 -24.00
N LYS A 281 -11.73 5.18 -24.28
CA LYS A 281 -12.59 4.94 -25.45
C LYS A 281 -11.92 5.32 -26.77
N GLN A 282 -10.88 6.15 -26.71
CA GLN A 282 -10.08 6.56 -27.87
C GLN A 282 -8.90 5.61 -28.13
N ASP A 283 -8.70 4.61 -27.27
CA ASP A 283 -7.68 3.59 -27.45
C ASP A 283 -8.25 2.36 -28.19
N SER A 284 -7.36 1.45 -28.60
CA SER A 284 -7.71 0.18 -29.23
C SER A 284 -6.94 -0.96 -28.59
N ALA A 285 -7.62 -2.09 -28.37
CA ALA A 285 -6.97 -3.32 -27.94
C ALA A 285 -5.88 -3.79 -28.93
N SER A 286 -5.97 -3.37 -30.19
CA SER A 286 -4.97 -3.67 -31.23
C SER A 286 -3.57 -3.09 -30.94
N ASN A 287 -3.47 -2.05 -30.10
CA ASN A 287 -2.20 -1.47 -29.64
C ASN A 287 -1.44 -2.36 -28.66
N TYR A 288 -2.09 -3.40 -28.16
CA TYR A 288 -1.55 -4.30 -27.15
C TYR A 288 -1.37 -5.71 -27.71
N GLN A 289 -0.35 -6.39 -27.18
CA GLN A 289 -0.11 -7.80 -27.36
C GLN A 289 -0.54 -8.53 -26.08
N ARG A 290 -1.51 -9.42 -26.22
CA ARG A 290 -1.91 -10.33 -25.14
C ARG A 290 -0.81 -11.36 -24.91
N VAL A 291 -0.53 -11.64 -23.64
CA VAL A 291 0.25 -12.80 -23.22
C VAL A 291 -0.50 -13.49 -22.09
N SER A 292 -0.86 -14.76 -22.29
CA SER A 292 -1.43 -15.61 -21.24
C SER A 292 -0.39 -16.62 -20.81
N ILE A 293 -0.13 -16.76 -19.51
CA ILE A 293 0.94 -17.64 -19.04
C ILE A 293 0.72 -19.09 -19.49
N LYS A 294 -0.53 -19.53 -19.57
CA LYS A 294 -0.92 -20.88 -20.00
C LYS A 294 -0.46 -21.25 -21.42
N ASP A 295 -0.28 -20.26 -22.29
CA ASP A 295 0.00 -20.47 -23.73
C ASP A 295 1.50 -20.63 -24.03
N HIS A 296 2.38 -20.48 -23.04
CA HIS A 296 3.83 -20.50 -23.24
C HIS A 296 4.54 -21.39 -22.21
N GLN A 297 5.57 -22.11 -22.66
CA GLN A 297 6.40 -22.98 -21.81
C GLN A 297 7.59 -22.23 -21.19
N SER A 298 8.05 -21.15 -21.82
CA SER A 298 9.19 -20.36 -21.37
C SER A 298 9.00 -18.88 -21.68
N PHE A 299 9.68 -18.05 -20.90
CA PHE A 299 9.57 -16.60 -20.97
C PHE A 299 10.95 -15.95 -20.85
N ASP A 300 11.30 -15.11 -21.82
CA ASP A 300 12.43 -14.19 -21.66
C ASP A 300 12.03 -13.07 -20.68
N ARG A 301 12.92 -12.75 -19.74
CA ARG A 301 12.68 -11.78 -18.67
C ARG A 301 13.88 -10.91 -18.37
N ALA A 302 13.61 -9.76 -17.75
CA ALA A 302 14.62 -8.88 -17.21
C ALA A 302 15.54 -9.56 -16.18
N LEU A 303 16.76 -9.02 -16.01
CA LEU A 303 17.73 -9.51 -15.03
C LEU A 303 17.23 -9.50 -13.58
N ALA A 304 16.25 -8.63 -13.28
CA ALA A 304 15.61 -8.51 -11.97
C ALA A 304 14.77 -9.73 -11.57
N ARG A 305 14.43 -10.63 -12.51
CA ARG A 305 13.74 -11.90 -12.25
C ARG A 305 14.69 -12.96 -11.73
N GLU A 306 15.27 -12.73 -10.55
CA GLU A 306 16.34 -13.55 -9.98
C GLU A 306 15.93 -15.01 -9.69
N ASP A 307 14.63 -15.29 -9.64
CA ASP A 307 14.06 -16.64 -9.61
C ASP A 307 14.33 -17.47 -10.86
N CYS A 308 14.70 -16.84 -11.97
CA CYS A 308 14.84 -17.47 -13.27
C CYS A 308 16.30 -17.69 -13.66
N ALA A 309 16.57 -18.65 -14.55
CA ALA A 309 17.94 -18.95 -14.96
C ALA A 309 18.52 -17.82 -15.81
N LEU A 310 19.82 -17.53 -15.67
CA LEU A 310 20.52 -16.62 -16.59
C LEU A 310 20.49 -17.20 -18.00
N ASN A 311 20.19 -16.35 -18.98
CA ASN A 311 20.27 -16.74 -20.38
C ASN A 311 21.66 -16.39 -20.91
N ALA A 312 22.52 -17.39 -21.16
CA ALA A 312 23.87 -17.14 -21.67
C ALA A 312 23.90 -16.49 -23.07
N ALA A 313 22.80 -16.55 -23.83
CA ALA A 313 22.70 -16.01 -25.19
C ALA A 313 22.05 -14.62 -25.27
N LYS A 314 21.50 -14.08 -24.18
CA LYS A 314 20.81 -12.77 -24.15
C LYS A 314 21.19 -11.99 -22.89
N THR A 315 21.07 -10.66 -22.93
CA THR A 315 21.16 -9.83 -21.71
C THR A 315 19.86 -9.95 -20.91
N GLY A 316 19.61 -11.10 -20.28
CA GLY A 316 18.38 -11.38 -19.55
C GLY A 316 18.35 -12.76 -18.87
N ARG A 317 17.16 -13.15 -18.42
CA ARG A 317 16.86 -14.43 -17.80
C ARG A 317 15.78 -15.17 -18.57
N VAL A 318 15.68 -16.49 -18.37
CA VAL A 318 14.61 -17.33 -18.91
C VAL A 318 13.88 -18.01 -17.77
N CYS A 319 12.59 -17.74 -17.66
CA CYS A 319 11.69 -18.39 -16.71
C CYS A 319 10.95 -19.54 -17.38
N THR A 320 10.74 -20.62 -16.63
CA THR A 320 9.77 -21.66 -16.96
C THR A 320 8.35 -21.16 -16.73
N GLN A 321 7.37 -21.84 -17.32
CA GLN A 321 5.95 -21.54 -17.06
C GLN A 321 5.58 -21.61 -15.57
N ALA A 322 6.13 -22.58 -14.83
CA ALA A 322 5.88 -22.72 -13.40
C ALA A 322 6.43 -21.52 -12.60
N GLN A 323 7.62 -21.02 -12.94
CA GLN A 323 8.18 -19.81 -12.31
C GLN A 323 7.35 -18.56 -12.62
N GLU A 324 6.82 -18.46 -13.84
CA GLU A 324 5.97 -17.34 -14.22
C GLU A 324 4.62 -17.36 -13.48
N TYR A 325 3.99 -18.54 -13.34
CA TYR A 325 2.80 -18.70 -12.50
C TYR A 325 3.08 -18.41 -11.04
N GLN A 326 4.23 -18.83 -10.50
CA GLN A 326 4.61 -18.52 -9.12
C GLN A 326 4.74 -17.01 -8.89
N ASN A 327 5.36 -16.30 -9.82
CA ASN A 327 5.51 -14.84 -9.74
C ASN A 327 4.15 -14.13 -9.85
N PHE A 328 3.28 -14.57 -10.75
CA PHE A 328 1.92 -14.04 -10.87
C PHE A 328 1.09 -14.31 -9.61
N ALA A 329 1.20 -15.52 -9.02
CA ALA A 329 0.53 -15.88 -7.78
C ALA A 329 0.98 -14.99 -6.61
N ASN A 330 2.29 -14.72 -6.51
CA ASN A 330 2.82 -13.81 -5.51
C ASN A 330 2.31 -12.38 -5.71
N TRP A 331 2.29 -11.86 -6.95
CA TRP A 331 1.68 -10.56 -7.22
C TRP A 331 0.20 -10.54 -6.81
N PHE A 332 -0.57 -11.56 -7.21
CA PHE A 332 -1.99 -11.60 -6.95
C PHE A 332 -2.29 -11.61 -5.44
N GLN A 333 -1.63 -12.50 -4.68
CA GLN A 333 -1.85 -12.62 -3.24
C GLN A 333 -1.32 -11.40 -2.48
N TYR A 334 -0.11 -10.92 -2.80
CA TYR A 334 0.62 -9.97 -1.95
C TYR A 334 0.71 -8.53 -2.50
N HIS A 335 0.30 -8.24 -3.74
CA HIS A 335 0.58 -6.95 -4.39
C HIS A 335 -0.54 -6.41 -5.28
N ARG A 336 -1.69 -7.09 -5.39
CA ARG A 336 -2.72 -6.73 -6.39
C ARG A 336 -3.53 -5.46 -6.10
N THR A 337 -3.47 -4.92 -4.88
CA THR A 337 -4.14 -3.66 -4.51
C THR A 337 -3.13 -2.66 -3.94
N ARG A 338 -3.53 -1.38 -3.87
CA ARG A 338 -2.69 -0.32 -3.28
C ARG A 338 -2.29 -0.65 -1.84
N MET A 339 -3.24 -1.08 -1.02
CA MET A 339 -2.99 -1.55 0.35
C MET A 339 -1.99 -2.70 0.37
N HIS A 340 -2.14 -3.69 -0.52
CA HIS A 340 -1.23 -4.84 -0.53
C HIS A 340 0.21 -4.45 -0.87
N VAL A 341 0.40 -3.54 -1.85
CA VAL A 341 1.74 -3.01 -2.17
C VAL A 341 2.29 -2.15 -1.03
N ALA A 342 1.45 -1.35 -0.36
CA ALA A 342 1.86 -0.57 0.80
C ALA A 342 2.35 -1.47 1.95
N ILE A 343 1.60 -2.53 2.29
CA ILE A 343 2.00 -3.53 3.28
C ILE A 343 3.33 -4.18 2.88
N ALA A 344 3.47 -4.62 1.63
CA ALA A 344 4.69 -5.25 1.15
C ALA A 344 5.91 -4.31 1.25
N ALA A 345 5.76 -3.06 0.80
CA ALA A 345 6.84 -2.08 0.76
C ALA A 345 7.25 -1.63 2.17
N VAL A 346 6.28 -1.28 3.02
CA VAL A 346 6.52 -0.83 4.39
C VAL A 346 7.10 -1.97 5.22
N GLY A 347 6.53 -3.18 5.15
CA GLY A 347 7.03 -4.34 5.87
C GLY A 347 8.49 -4.64 5.50
N ASN A 348 8.82 -4.67 4.20
CA ASN A 348 10.19 -4.87 3.75
C ASN A 348 11.14 -3.76 4.18
N ALA A 349 10.72 -2.49 4.08
CA ALA A 349 11.54 -1.35 4.47
C ALA A 349 11.84 -1.36 5.98
N PHE A 350 10.81 -1.56 6.81
CA PHE A 350 10.97 -1.55 8.26
C PHE A 350 11.77 -2.75 8.77
N VAL A 351 11.62 -3.94 8.14
CA VAL A 351 12.40 -5.12 8.50
C VAL A 351 13.87 -5.00 8.11
N LYS A 352 14.17 -4.42 6.94
CA LYS A 352 15.54 -4.38 6.38
C LYS A 352 16.34 -3.15 6.80
N ALA A 353 15.67 -2.00 6.94
CA ALA A 353 16.34 -0.70 7.09
C ALA A 353 16.28 -0.14 8.51
N LEU A 354 15.34 -0.58 9.36
CA LEU A 354 15.22 -0.06 10.73
C LEU A 354 15.73 -1.09 11.75
N GLY A 355 16.67 -0.65 12.60
CA GLY A 355 17.15 -1.40 13.77
C GLY A 355 16.48 -0.92 15.07
N GLY A 356 16.93 -1.43 16.22
CA GLY A 356 16.40 -1.02 17.54
C GLY A 356 16.69 0.44 17.92
N ASP A 357 17.60 1.09 17.20
CA ASP A 357 18.04 2.47 17.45
C ASP A 357 17.03 3.55 16.99
N VAL A 358 15.81 3.17 16.61
CA VAL A 358 14.70 4.08 16.30
C VAL A 358 13.50 3.78 17.20
N ARG A 359 12.74 4.82 17.52
CA ARG A 359 11.45 4.68 18.18
C ARG A 359 10.33 4.81 17.17
N VAL A 360 9.47 3.80 17.06
CA VAL A 360 8.35 3.78 16.11
C VAL A 360 7.04 3.87 16.87
N GLY A 361 6.21 4.83 16.48
CA GLY A 361 4.79 4.88 16.79
C GLY A 361 4.02 4.68 15.48
N TYR A 362 2.76 4.25 15.58
CA TYR A 362 1.97 3.99 14.40
C TYR A 362 0.47 4.21 14.58
N GLY A 363 -0.21 4.39 13.45
CA GLY A 363 -1.65 4.60 13.40
C GLY A 363 -2.23 4.45 11.99
N ALA A 364 -3.55 4.42 11.89
CA ALA A 364 -4.28 4.37 10.63
C ALA A 364 -5.29 5.52 10.56
N ILE A 365 -5.53 6.05 9.36
CA ILE A 365 -6.33 7.29 9.22
C ILE A 365 -7.83 7.09 9.49
N ASN A 366 -8.31 5.86 9.38
CA ASN A 366 -9.65 5.43 9.76
C ASN A 366 -9.53 4.44 10.91
N ASN A 367 -9.25 4.94 12.12
CA ASN A 367 -9.36 4.07 13.28
C ASN A 367 -10.84 3.64 13.47
N SER A 368 -11.12 2.37 13.27
CA SER A 368 -12.46 1.80 13.49
C SER A 368 -12.57 1.21 14.89
N GLU A 369 -13.52 1.69 15.68
CA GLU A 369 -14.15 0.92 16.76
C GLU A 369 -15.62 0.70 16.36
N GLY A 370 -15.98 -0.54 16.02
CA GLY A 370 -17.32 -0.86 15.51
C GLY A 370 -17.59 -0.35 14.09
N ASN A 371 -18.86 -0.04 13.79
CA ASN A 371 -19.35 0.31 12.44
C ASN A 371 -19.19 1.79 12.08
N GLU A 372 -18.55 2.60 12.93
CA GLU A 372 -18.38 4.05 12.69
C GLU A 372 -17.00 4.34 12.09
N PHE A 373 -16.96 4.44 10.76
CA PHE A 373 -15.83 5.02 10.02
C PHE A 373 -15.76 6.52 10.29
N SER A 374 -15.06 6.88 11.34
CA SER A 374 -15.13 8.26 11.81
C SER A 374 -13.76 8.90 11.99
N GLY A 375 -12.69 8.14 12.25
CA GLY A 375 -11.43 8.78 12.67
C GLY A 375 -11.62 9.63 13.94
N LEU A 376 -12.81 9.54 14.58
CA LEU A 376 -13.34 10.49 15.56
C LEU A 376 -13.26 9.94 16.97
N VAL A 377 -13.38 8.63 17.11
CA VAL A 377 -13.17 7.96 18.40
C VAL A 377 -11.68 7.97 18.67
N GLY A 378 -11.27 8.77 19.66
CA GLY A 378 -9.87 8.79 20.03
C GLY A 378 -9.51 7.61 20.93
N LYS A 379 -8.28 7.11 20.77
CA LYS A 379 -7.76 6.01 21.57
C LYS A 379 -6.98 6.55 22.75
N ASP A 380 -7.04 5.85 23.89
CA ASP A 380 -6.15 6.17 25.01
C ASP A 380 -4.72 5.74 24.67
N ILE A 381 -3.89 6.73 24.37
CA ILE A 381 -2.45 6.57 24.14
C ILE A 381 -1.73 7.16 25.34
N ASP A 382 -1.41 6.31 26.30
CA ASP A 382 -0.64 6.64 27.49
C ASP A 382 -1.25 7.76 28.35
N GLY A 383 -2.57 7.68 28.60
CA GLY A 383 -3.34 8.65 29.38
C GLY A 383 -3.79 9.87 28.59
N LYS A 384 -3.67 9.84 27.25
CA LYS A 384 -4.11 10.92 26.36
C LYS A 384 -5.00 10.38 25.26
N ASN A 385 -6.13 11.04 25.07
CA ASN A 385 -7.05 10.72 23.99
C ASN A 385 -6.49 11.20 22.64
N MET A 386 -6.02 10.28 21.82
CA MET A 386 -5.42 10.55 20.51
C MET A 386 -6.16 9.77 19.42
N PRO A 387 -6.96 10.41 18.55
CA PRO A 387 -7.48 9.73 17.36
C PRO A 387 -6.33 9.37 16.42
N ILE A 388 -6.54 8.45 15.47
CA ILE A 388 -5.56 8.04 14.45
C ILE A 388 -4.37 7.23 14.98
N ILE A 389 -3.74 7.68 16.07
CA ILE A 389 -2.62 7.00 16.72
C ILE A 389 -3.13 5.75 17.42
N GLU A 390 -2.58 4.60 17.07
CA GLU A 390 -2.88 3.31 17.70
C GLU A 390 -1.81 2.90 18.71
N ARG A 391 -0.58 3.37 18.51
CA ARG A 391 0.55 3.15 19.41
C ARG A 391 1.46 4.36 19.40
N GLY A 392 1.76 4.90 20.59
CA GLY A 392 2.79 5.92 20.76
C GLY A 392 4.19 5.39 20.42
N VAL A 393 5.16 6.29 20.27
CA VAL A 393 6.53 5.89 19.91
C VAL A 393 7.15 4.99 20.98
N ARG A 394 7.69 3.84 20.59
CA ARG A 394 8.44 2.90 21.45
C ARG A 394 9.68 2.44 20.70
N ARG A 395 10.71 1.98 21.41
CA ARG A 395 11.87 1.37 20.75
C ARG A 395 11.41 0.26 19.81
N PHE A 396 11.92 0.26 18.58
CA PHE A 396 11.48 -0.67 17.54
C PHE A 396 12.22 -2.00 17.65
N GLU A 397 12.00 -2.70 18.76
CA GLU A 397 12.65 -3.96 19.09
C GLU A 397 11.68 -4.93 19.77
N GLY A 398 12.02 -6.22 19.77
CA GLY A 398 11.24 -7.28 20.41
C GLY A 398 9.75 -7.20 20.09
N LYS A 399 8.93 -7.17 21.15
CA LYS A 399 7.46 -7.19 21.06
C LYS A 399 6.88 -5.96 20.35
N ASP A 400 7.45 -4.77 20.52
CA ASP A 400 6.94 -3.56 19.86
C ASP A 400 7.14 -3.63 18.34
N ARG A 401 8.25 -4.23 17.88
CA ARG A 401 8.48 -4.51 16.46
C ARG A 401 7.50 -5.55 15.92
N GLU A 402 7.30 -6.65 16.66
CA GLU A 402 6.34 -7.69 16.27
C GLU A 402 4.90 -7.14 16.19
N ASP A 403 4.53 -6.26 17.12
CA ASP A 403 3.20 -5.65 17.16
C ASP A 403 2.96 -4.69 16.01
N PHE A 404 3.96 -3.88 15.65
CA PHE A 404 3.89 -3.05 14.44
C PHE A 404 3.68 -3.90 13.18
N LEU A 405 4.44 -4.98 13.01
CA LEU A 405 4.31 -5.83 11.84
C LEU A 405 2.97 -6.58 11.85
N ALA A 406 2.51 -7.09 12.99
CA ALA A 406 1.20 -7.71 13.12
C ALA A 406 0.06 -6.73 12.81
N TRP A 407 0.17 -5.48 13.29
CA TRP A 407 -0.75 -4.40 12.97
C TRP A 407 -0.78 -4.11 11.46
N LEU A 408 0.38 -3.94 10.83
CA LEU A 408 0.51 -3.65 9.39
C LEU A 408 -0.09 -4.77 8.53
N LEU A 409 0.20 -6.03 8.86
CA LEU A 409 -0.28 -7.20 8.12
C LEU A 409 -1.80 -7.39 8.20
N SER A 410 -2.47 -6.75 9.15
CA SER A 410 -3.91 -6.84 9.34
C SER A 410 -4.71 -5.73 8.67
N ARG A 411 -4.05 -4.82 7.94
CA ARG A 411 -4.68 -3.59 7.42
C ARG A 411 -5.50 -3.86 6.17
N GLU A 412 -6.62 -3.17 6.07
CA GLU A 412 -7.54 -3.23 4.95
C GLU A 412 -7.96 -1.82 4.54
N GLY A 413 -8.25 -1.59 3.25
CA GLY A 413 -8.74 -0.30 2.77
C GLY A 413 -10.26 -0.17 3.00
N LYS A 414 -10.66 0.56 4.04
CA LYS A 414 -12.05 0.80 4.45
C LYS A 414 -12.22 2.22 5.02
N GLY A 415 -13.16 2.98 4.48
CA GLY A 415 -13.56 4.29 5.02
C GLY A 415 -13.06 5.50 4.21
N PRO A 416 -13.28 6.72 4.74
CA PRO A 416 -12.90 7.98 4.09
C PRO A 416 -11.38 8.24 4.13
N THR A 417 -10.93 9.40 3.66
CA THR A 417 -9.51 9.75 3.53
C THR A 417 -9.18 11.09 4.21
N PRO A 418 -9.31 11.20 5.55
CA PRO A 418 -9.14 12.46 6.29
C PRO A 418 -7.65 12.81 6.56
N LEU A 419 -6.83 12.92 5.51
CA LEU A 419 -5.37 13.05 5.63
C LEU A 419 -4.91 14.24 6.48
N MET A 420 -5.56 15.39 6.36
CA MET A 420 -5.17 16.60 7.11
C MET A 420 -5.40 16.45 8.61
N ARG A 421 -6.50 15.78 9.00
CA ARG A 421 -6.75 15.42 10.39
C ARG A 421 -5.72 14.43 10.91
N ALA A 422 -5.35 13.44 10.10
CA ALA A 422 -4.32 12.48 10.47
C ALA A 422 -2.99 13.18 10.78
N MET A 423 -2.54 14.07 9.88
CA MET A 423 -1.33 14.88 10.09
C MET A 423 -1.45 15.81 11.31
N SER A 424 -2.58 16.51 11.48
CA SER A 424 -2.83 17.36 12.66
C SER A 424 -2.76 16.57 13.97
N THR A 425 -3.24 15.34 13.98
CA THR A 425 -3.21 14.51 15.19
C THR A 425 -1.81 14.02 15.52
N VAL A 426 -1.00 13.69 14.51
CA VAL A 426 0.43 13.39 14.69
C VAL A 426 1.17 14.62 15.23
N ASN A 427 0.87 15.83 14.74
CA ASN A 427 1.47 17.04 15.28
C ASN A 427 1.15 17.23 16.77
N LYS A 428 -0.13 17.07 17.15
CA LYS A 428 -0.54 17.11 18.57
C LYS A 428 0.14 16.04 19.43
N TYR A 429 0.43 14.87 18.85
CA TYR A 429 1.20 13.84 19.55
C TYR A 429 2.61 14.33 19.87
N PHE A 430 3.28 14.97 18.92
CA PHE A 430 4.61 15.55 19.13
C PHE A 430 4.62 16.82 19.96
N GLU A 431 3.49 17.52 20.12
CA GLU A 431 3.35 18.64 21.06
C GLU A 431 3.22 18.19 22.53
N ARG A 432 2.96 16.90 22.80
CA ARG A 432 2.87 16.38 24.17
C ARG A 432 4.18 16.61 24.91
N ASP A 433 4.07 17.14 26.12
CA ASP A 433 5.21 17.43 27.01
C ASP A 433 5.18 16.62 28.32
N ASP A 434 4.29 15.62 28.40
CA ASP A 434 4.21 14.69 29.53
C ASP A 434 5.28 13.59 29.44
N ASN A 435 5.62 12.97 30.57
CA ASN A 435 6.71 11.98 30.62
C ASN A 435 6.42 10.67 29.87
N ASN A 436 5.14 10.38 29.59
CA ASN A 436 4.78 9.26 28.72
C ASN A 436 4.81 9.64 27.24
N GLY A 437 4.95 10.93 26.93
CA GLY A 437 5.00 11.47 25.58
C GLY A 437 6.31 11.16 24.84
N PRO A 438 6.40 11.61 23.57
CA PRO A 438 7.50 11.24 22.66
C PRO A 438 8.89 11.73 23.09
N TRP A 439 8.96 12.70 24.00
CA TRP A 439 10.22 13.28 24.47
C TRP A 439 10.77 12.64 25.74
N GLY A 440 9.95 11.82 26.42
CA GLY A 440 10.34 11.08 27.61
C GLY A 440 11.47 10.09 27.35
N ASN A 441 12.16 9.70 28.43
CA ASN A 441 13.26 8.75 28.32
C ASN A 441 12.75 7.36 27.91
N ASN A 442 11.59 6.96 28.45
CA ASN A 442 10.89 5.73 28.12
C ASN A 442 9.39 6.02 27.88
N PRO A 443 9.00 6.48 26.67
CA PRO A 443 7.62 6.85 26.35
C PRO A 443 6.63 5.73 26.69
N GLY A 444 5.46 6.09 27.23
CA GLY A 444 4.44 5.18 27.77
C GLY A 444 4.78 4.41 29.04
N HIS A 445 6.02 4.51 29.51
CA HIS A 445 6.50 3.82 30.70
C HIS A 445 7.32 4.79 31.56
N ALA A 446 6.76 5.99 31.75
CA ALA A 446 7.39 7.04 32.55
C ALA A 446 7.81 6.50 33.91
N GLN A 447 9.06 6.76 34.27
CA GLN A 447 9.59 6.28 35.55
C GLN A 447 9.08 7.15 36.69
N ARG A 448 8.87 6.56 37.86
CA ARG A 448 8.46 7.31 39.05
C ARG A 448 9.52 8.38 39.36
N GLY A 449 9.10 9.65 39.40
CA GLY A 449 9.99 10.78 39.65
C GLY A 449 10.69 11.33 38.41
N GLU A 450 10.40 10.81 37.21
CA GLU A 450 10.81 11.46 35.96
C GLU A 450 10.22 12.88 35.90
N SER A 451 11.00 13.83 35.39
CA SER A 451 10.57 15.22 35.25
C SER A 451 10.79 15.70 33.82
N LYS A 452 10.02 16.70 33.40
CA LYS A 452 10.10 17.29 32.05
C LYS A 452 11.50 17.82 31.70
N SER A 453 12.31 18.21 32.69
CA SER A 453 13.68 18.67 32.42
C SER A 453 14.61 17.55 31.91
N ALA A 454 14.22 16.29 32.06
CA ALA A 454 14.94 15.14 31.52
C ALA A 454 14.59 14.83 30.06
N HIS A 455 13.63 15.55 29.46
CA HIS A 455 13.23 15.34 28.08
C HIS A 455 14.32 15.78 27.11
N LEU A 456 14.53 14.99 26.06
CA LEU A 456 15.56 15.29 25.05
C LEU A 456 15.00 16.21 23.97
N ALA A 457 15.14 17.52 24.16
CA ALA A 457 14.65 18.55 23.24
C ALA A 457 15.24 18.47 21.81
N CYS A 458 16.42 17.88 21.65
CA CYS A 458 17.08 17.70 20.34
C CYS A 458 16.76 16.35 19.68
N ARG A 459 15.84 15.56 20.23
CA ARG A 459 15.42 14.30 19.60
C ARG A 459 14.78 14.59 18.25
N ARG A 460 15.29 13.98 17.19
CA ARG A 460 14.70 14.11 15.85
C ARG A 460 13.38 13.35 15.82
N SER A 461 12.37 13.96 15.21
CA SER A 461 11.05 13.36 15.03
C SER A 461 10.64 13.44 13.57
N TYR A 462 10.17 12.32 13.03
CA TYR A 462 9.74 12.17 11.65
C TYR A 462 8.30 11.66 11.61
N HIS A 463 7.54 12.10 10.61
CA HIS A 463 6.24 11.53 10.28
C HIS A 463 6.32 10.98 8.86
N ILE A 464 5.98 9.70 8.69
CA ILE A 464 5.76 9.08 7.39
C ILE A 464 4.26 8.79 7.25
N LEU A 465 3.62 9.44 6.28
CA LEU A 465 2.27 9.14 5.84
C LEU A 465 2.33 8.34 4.53
N MET A 466 1.79 7.13 4.54
CA MET A 466 1.64 6.28 3.34
C MET A 466 0.20 6.39 2.86
N THR A 467 -0.02 6.96 1.66
CA THR A 467 -1.35 7.25 1.10
C THR A 467 -1.33 7.14 -0.43
N ASP A 468 -2.49 6.91 -1.04
CA ASP A 468 -2.67 7.04 -2.49
C ASP A 468 -2.88 8.49 -2.96
N GLY A 469 -2.96 9.44 -2.01
CA GLY A 469 -2.91 10.89 -2.24
C GLY A 469 -4.27 11.54 -2.46
N GLN A 470 -5.37 10.78 -2.54
CA GLN A 470 -6.71 11.36 -2.54
C GLN A 470 -7.08 11.81 -1.12
N TYR A 471 -7.79 12.92 -0.94
CA TYR A 471 -8.31 13.32 0.37
C TYR A 471 -9.81 13.58 0.31
N THR A 472 -10.50 13.32 1.42
CA THR A 472 -11.92 13.62 1.57
C THR A 472 -12.20 14.30 2.90
N PHE A 473 -13.18 15.19 2.89
CA PHE A 473 -13.71 15.82 4.09
C PHE A 473 -14.94 15.05 4.57
N TRP A 474 -14.74 14.11 5.49
CA TRP A 474 -15.81 13.33 6.10
C TRP A 474 -16.09 13.80 7.54
N TYR A 475 -17.33 14.19 7.80
CA TYR A 475 -17.82 14.57 9.12
C TYR A 475 -19.20 13.93 9.35
N PRO A 476 -19.29 12.78 10.04
CA PRO A 476 -20.57 12.17 10.38
C PRO A 476 -21.30 13.02 11.43
N GLY A 477 -22.61 13.20 11.26
CA GLY A 477 -23.49 13.81 12.27
C GLY A 477 -23.47 15.33 12.36
N VAL A 478 -22.80 16.04 11.44
CA VAL A 478 -22.82 17.51 11.37
C VAL A 478 -23.59 17.98 10.15
N THR A 479 -24.24 19.13 10.24
CA THR A 479 -24.93 19.75 9.09
C THR A 479 -23.91 20.22 8.06
N ASP A 480 -24.34 20.44 6.80
CA ASP A 480 -23.45 20.99 5.75
C ASP A 480 -22.84 22.35 6.16
N ASP A 481 -23.56 23.16 6.92
CA ASP A 481 -23.07 24.44 7.47
C ASP A 481 -21.99 24.23 8.54
N GLU A 482 -22.14 23.22 9.38
CA GLU A 482 -21.17 22.90 10.44
C GLU A 482 -19.93 22.17 9.88
N LYS A 483 -20.10 21.41 8.78
CA LYS A 483 -19.00 20.91 7.95
C LYS A 483 -18.19 22.07 7.34
N ASN A 484 -18.85 23.03 6.70
CA ASN A 484 -18.21 24.21 6.12
C ASN A 484 -17.49 25.04 7.20
N ARG A 485 -18.10 25.19 8.38
CA ARG A 485 -17.51 25.85 9.54
C ARG A 485 -16.29 25.12 10.09
N LEU A 486 -16.33 23.80 10.24
CA LEU A 486 -15.18 23.01 10.71
C LEU A 486 -14.03 22.99 9.70
N GLN A 487 -14.33 22.99 8.41
CA GLN A 487 -13.34 23.17 7.34
C GLN A 487 -12.68 24.54 7.42
N THR A 488 -13.46 25.62 7.63
CA THR A 488 -12.94 26.99 7.66
C THR A 488 -12.32 27.42 8.99
N GLU A 489 -12.77 26.92 10.14
CA GLU A 489 -12.27 27.32 11.47
C GLU A 489 -11.03 26.54 11.92
N LYS A 490 -10.91 25.26 11.56
CA LYS A 490 -9.79 24.40 12.03
C LYS A 490 -8.70 24.18 10.98
N TYR A 491 -9.01 24.44 9.72
CA TYR A 491 -8.15 24.17 8.58
C TYR A 491 -8.19 25.35 7.59
N THR A 492 -7.98 26.57 8.10
CA THR A 492 -8.10 27.88 7.39
C THR A 492 -7.29 28.02 6.09
N LEU A 493 -6.39 27.08 5.76
CA LEU A 493 -5.58 27.07 4.55
C LEU A 493 -6.02 26.02 3.51
N GLU A 494 -7.10 25.28 3.78
CA GLU A 494 -7.52 24.08 3.02
C GLU A 494 -8.82 24.30 2.25
N SER A 495 -8.90 25.37 1.47
CA SER A 495 -9.91 25.47 0.41
C SER A 495 -9.26 25.19 -0.94
N ASP A 496 -9.89 24.35 -1.76
CA ASP A 496 -9.62 24.20 -3.19
C ASP A 496 -9.81 25.51 -4.00
N ASN A 497 -9.92 26.67 -3.33
CA ASN A 497 -10.08 27.98 -3.97
C ASN A 497 -8.74 28.63 -4.38
N VAL A 498 -7.61 27.96 -4.15
CA VAL A 498 -6.34 28.34 -4.79
C VAL A 498 -6.11 27.34 -5.91
N ALA A 499 -6.27 27.80 -7.15
CA ALA A 499 -5.90 27.01 -8.32
C ALA A 499 -4.44 26.58 -8.15
N GLY A 500 -4.19 25.28 -8.03
CA GLY A 500 -2.84 24.75 -8.17
C GLY A 500 -2.31 25.17 -9.53
N GLU A 501 -1.12 25.75 -9.58
CA GLU A 501 -0.44 25.99 -10.85
C GLU A 501 -0.25 24.63 -11.54
N VAL A 502 -0.83 24.50 -12.74
CA VAL A 502 -0.72 23.33 -13.63
C VAL A 502 0.66 23.30 -14.27
#